data_AF-A0A1Y5EB10-F1
#
_entry.id   AF-A0A1Y5EB10-F1
#
_cell.length_a   1.000
_cell.length_b   1.000
_cell.length_c   1.000
_cell.angle_alpha   90.00
_cell.angle_beta   90.00
_cell.angle_gamma   90.00
#
_symmetry.space_group_name_H-M   'P 1'
#
loop_
_entity.id
_entity.type
_entity.pdbx_description
1 polymer ?
#
loop_
_entity_poly.entity_id
_entity_poly.type
_entity_poly.pdbx_seq_one_letter_code
_entity_poly.pdbx_strand_id
1 'polypeptide(L)'
;MVDRLASQDSVIYRCFMAENLPRPLWDFVVQVYALDGVKEACLALQERRDVDVSLLLFSVWAGKIGHGVFSTNILKSVLKISDEWQTSVIKPLRKVRNFLKNRATEGTKIQVLRISILENELSAERQELTALGDLFSGDPNVQQSENSQIDHALRNTLDVLKSSKVGLTEEDLRDIKIICAAVFSEESKFPNWLDNVNAVTAPNLD
;
A
#
# COMPACT_ATOMS: atom_id res chain seq x y z
N MET A 1 -9.57 -5.21 2.76
CA MET A 1 -9.31 -4.04 3.61
C MET A 1 -10.46 -3.03 3.47
N VAL A 2 -10.72 -2.52 2.26
CA VAL A 2 -11.70 -1.44 2.01
C VAL A 2 -13.15 -1.88 1.80
N ASP A 3 -13.41 -3.07 1.23
CA ASP A 3 -14.78 -3.55 0.92
C ASP A 3 -15.77 -3.56 2.10
N ARG A 4 -15.29 -3.50 3.36
CA ARG A 4 -16.14 -3.42 4.55
C ARG A 4 -16.02 -2.11 5.34
N LEU A 5 -15.00 -1.28 5.08
CA LEU A 5 -14.88 0.05 5.69
C LEU A 5 -15.94 1.01 5.14
N ALA A 6 -16.34 0.84 3.87
CA ALA A 6 -17.44 1.59 3.27
C ALA A 6 -18.85 1.22 3.83
N SER A 7 -18.95 0.23 4.73
CA SER A 7 -20.24 -0.32 5.21
C SER A 7 -20.53 -0.13 6.71
N GLN A 8 -19.64 0.50 7.50
CA GLN A 8 -19.80 0.63 8.95
C GLN A 8 -20.17 2.05 9.40
N ASP A 9 -21.46 2.37 9.37
CA ASP A 9 -22.07 3.49 10.11
C ASP A 9 -22.18 3.14 11.62
N SER A 10 -21.10 3.33 12.37
CA SER A 10 -21.15 3.25 13.85
C SER A 10 -20.84 4.59 14.48
N VAL A 11 -21.83 5.14 15.20
CA VAL A 11 -21.80 6.41 15.93
C VAL A 11 -20.63 6.51 16.92
N ILE A 12 -20.10 5.37 17.37
CA ILE A 12 -18.98 5.29 18.32
C ILE A 12 -17.64 5.70 17.66
N TYR A 13 -17.48 5.53 16.34
CA TYR A 13 -16.24 5.89 15.63
C TYR A 13 -15.97 7.41 15.58
N ARG A 14 -17.01 8.24 15.67
CA ARG A 14 -16.83 9.71 15.59
C ARG A 14 -16.19 10.30 16.85
N CYS A 15 -16.37 9.66 18.02
CA CYS A 15 -15.87 10.19 19.29
C CYS A 15 -14.41 9.81 19.63
N PHE A 16 -13.83 8.79 18.99
CA PHE A 16 -12.44 8.36 19.26
C PHE A 16 -11.41 8.96 18.27
N MET A 17 -11.85 9.81 17.33
CA MET A 17 -11.05 10.34 16.21
C MET A 17 -10.39 11.70 16.49
N ALA A 18 -10.13 12.03 17.75
CA ALA A 18 -9.39 13.22 18.14
C ALA A 18 -8.09 12.81 18.82
N GLU A 19 -7.02 12.68 18.03
CA GLU A 19 -5.70 13.29 18.25
C GLU A 19 -4.66 12.71 17.26
N ASN A 20 -4.09 13.61 16.44
CA ASN A 20 -2.84 13.54 15.67
C ASN A 20 -2.52 12.27 14.84
N LEU A 21 -3.10 12.18 13.63
CA LEU A 21 -2.48 11.52 12.47
C LEU A 21 -2.41 12.54 11.31
N PRO A 22 -1.46 12.42 10.37
CA PRO A 22 -1.71 12.92 9.03
C PRO A 22 -2.82 12.04 8.43
N ARG A 23 -4.08 12.48 8.59
CA ARG A 23 -5.26 11.90 7.95
C ARG A 23 -5.12 11.60 6.44
N PRO A 24 -4.28 12.27 5.61
CA PRO A 24 -4.27 11.97 4.17
C PRO A 24 -3.80 10.57 3.76
N LEU A 25 -2.86 9.91 4.45
CA LEU A 25 -2.32 8.63 3.94
C LEU A 25 -3.33 7.48 4.04
N TRP A 26 -3.97 7.30 5.21
CA TRP A 26 -5.00 6.27 5.36
C TRP A 26 -6.17 6.51 4.41
N ASP A 27 -6.67 7.75 4.35
CA ASP A 27 -7.78 8.11 3.47
C ASP A 27 -7.40 7.91 2.00
N PHE A 28 -6.16 8.23 1.60
CA PHE A 28 -5.63 7.95 0.27
C PHE A 28 -5.63 6.46 -0.03
N VAL A 29 -5.04 5.63 0.83
CA VAL A 29 -4.95 4.18 0.63
C VAL A 29 -6.34 3.57 0.48
N VAL A 30 -7.30 4.00 1.31
CA VAL A 30 -8.68 3.51 1.25
C VAL A 30 -9.36 3.93 -0.06
N GLN A 31 -9.22 5.19 -0.47
CA GLN A 31 -9.83 5.69 -1.71
C GLN A 31 -9.24 5.02 -2.95
N VAL A 32 -7.92 4.95 -3.04
CA VAL A 32 -7.21 4.39 -4.21
C VAL A 32 -7.52 2.92 -4.37
N TYR A 33 -7.52 2.13 -3.29
CA TYR A 33 -7.85 0.70 -3.37
C TYR A 33 -9.29 0.43 -3.80
N ALA A 34 -10.21 1.39 -3.65
CA ALA A 34 -11.59 1.29 -4.10
C ALA A 34 -11.78 1.65 -5.58
N LEU A 35 -10.75 2.14 -6.27
CA LEU A 35 -10.82 2.47 -7.69
C LEU A 35 -10.77 1.21 -8.55
N ASP A 36 -11.40 1.30 -9.73
CA ASP A 36 -11.54 0.19 -10.67
C ASP A 36 -10.17 -0.41 -11.05
N GLY A 37 -10.04 -1.72 -10.92
CA GLY A 37 -8.83 -2.48 -11.28
C GLY A 37 -7.67 -2.41 -10.29
N VAL A 38 -7.66 -1.43 -9.36
CA VAL A 38 -6.55 -1.27 -8.39
C VAL A 38 -6.49 -2.46 -7.44
N LYS A 39 -7.65 -2.88 -6.93
CA LYS A 39 -7.73 -4.01 -6.00
C LYS A 39 -7.18 -5.30 -6.63
N GLU A 40 -7.60 -5.60 -7.86
CA GLU A 40 -7.17 -6.78 -8.59
C GLU A 40 -5.66 -6.74 -8.84
N ALA A 41 -5.13 -5.59 -9.29
CA ALA A 41 -3.70 -5.38 -9.51
C ALA A 41 -2.88 -5.53 -8.21
N CYS A 42 -3.33 -4.94 -7.10
CA CYS A 42 -2.68 -5.08 -5.80
C CYS A 42 -2.64 -6.52 -5.31
N LEU A 43 -3.75 -7.27 -5.45
CA LEU A 43 -3.82 -8.67 -5.03
C LEU A 43 -2.93 -9.56 -5.91
N ALA A 44 -2.88 -9.30 -7.21
CA ALA A 44 -2.02 -10.04 -8.14
C ALA A 44 -0.53 -9.81 -7.82
N LEU A 45 -0.13 -8.56 -7.57
CA LEU A 45 1.23 -8.22 -7.10
C LEU A 45 1.54 -8.86 -5.74
N GLN A 46 0.61 -8.80 -4.78
CA GLN A 46 0.76 -9.45 -3.47
C GLN A 46 1.02 -10.95 -3.62
N GLU A 47 0.27 -11.63 -4.47
CA GLU A 47 0.41 -13.07 -4.70
C GLU A 47 1.76 -13.41 -5.36
N ARG A 48 2.16 -12.67 -6.41
CA ARG A 48 3.40 -12.96 -7.15
C ARG A 48 4.66 -12.54 -6.38
N ARG A 49 4.57 -11.52 -5.52
CA ARG A 49 5.75 -10.85 -4.92
C ARG A 49 5.84 -10.93 -3.41
N ASP A 50 4.82 -11.50 -2.74
CA ASP A 50 4.68 -11.50 -1.26
C ASP A 50 4.82 -10.10 -0.65
N VAL A 51 4.37 -9.09 -1.40
CA VAL A 51 4.37 -7.69 -0.97
C VAL A 51 3.03 -7.33 -0.33
N ASP A 52 3.05 -6.52 0.71
CA ASP A 52 1.84 -6.05 1.34
C ASP A 52 1.21 -4.87 0.59
N VAL A 53 -0.12 -4.92 0.46
CA VAL A 53 -0.91 -3.89 -0.24
C VAL A 53 -0.75 -2.50 0.39
N SER A 54 -0.65 -2.44 1.72
CA SER A 54 -0.40 -1.19 2.45
C SER A 54 0.90 -0.54 2.00
N LEU A 55 1.98 -1.33 1.89
CA LEU A 55 3.29 -0.88 1.47
C LEU A 55 3.31 -0.44 -0.01
N LEU A 56 2.64 -1.18 -0.90
CA LEU A 56 2.47 -0.79 -2.30
C LEU A 56 1.81 0.58 -2.43
N LEU A 57 0.64 0.77 -1.81
CA LEU A 57 -0.10 2.02 -1.93
C LEU A 57 0.59 3.18 -1.23
N PHE A 58 1.30 2.91 -0.13
CA PHE A 58 2.18 3.89 0.51
C PHE A 58 3.29 4.38 -0.43
N SER A 59 3.92 3.49 -1.21
CA SER A 59 5.00 3.89 -2.13
C SER A 59 4.51 4.83 -3.25
N VAL A 60 3.27 4.61 -3.72
CA VAL A 60 2.58 5.49 -4.68
C VAL A 60 2.22 6.82 -4.03
N TRP A 61 1.68 6.79 -2.81
CA TRP A 61 1.37 8.00 -2.04
C TRP A 61 2.59 8.90 -1.85
N ALA A 62 3.75 8.33 -1.51
CA ALA A 62 4.99 9.08 -1.32
C ALA A 62 5.39 9.86 -2.60
N GLY A 63 5.23 9.25 -3.78
CA GLY A 63 5.41 9.94 -5.06
C GLY A 63 4.36 11.04 -5.26
N LYS A 64 3.08 10.75 -4.99
CA LYS A 64 1.97 11.70 -5.15
C LYS A 64 2.11 12.97 -4.30
N ILE A 65 2.63 12.85 -3.08
CA ILE A 65 2.87 14.02 -2.20
C ILE A 65 4.17 14.76 -2.52
N GLY A 66 4.93 14.32 -3.54
CA GLY A 66 6.16 14.99 -3.96
C GLY A 66 7.36 14.74 -3.04
N HIS A 67 7.40 13.62 -2.31
CA HIS A 67 8.57 13.28 -1.49
C HIS A 67 9.85 13.09 -2.33
N GLY A 68 9.71 12.52 -3.54
CA GLY A 68 10.87 12.10 -4.34
C GLY A 68 11.09 10.58 -4.32
N VAL A 69 12.11 10.15 -5.05
CA VAL A 69 12.59 8.75 -5.01
C VAL A 69 13.18 8.46 -3.62
N PHE A 70 12.90 7.28 -3.07
CA PHE A 70 13.47 6.87 -1.81
C PHE A 70 15.00 6.79 -1.90
N SER A 71 15.70 7.47 -1.00
CA SER A 71 17.11 7.19 -0.78
C SER A 71 17.26 5.78 -0.20
N THR A 72 18.45 5.17 -0.35
CA THR A 72 18.74 3.84 0.20
C THR A 72 18.43 3.73 1.70
N ASN A 73 18.66 4.80 2.48
CA ASN A 73 18.38 4.81 3.91
C ASN A 73 16.88 4.86 4.20
N ILE A 74 16.12 5.67 3.45
CA ILE A 74 14.66 5.73 3.57
C ILE A 74 14.04 4.39 3.19
N LEU A 75 14.45 3.80 2.06
CA LEU A 75 13.96 2.49 1.63
C LEU A 75 14.21 1.41 2.69
N LYS A 76 15.40 1.38 3.30
CA LYS A 76 15.71 0.44 4.41
C LYS A 76 14.77 0.64 5.61
N SER A 77 14.50 1.89 6.01
CA SER A 77 13.57 2.18 7.10
C SER A 77 12.14 1.77 6.77
N VAL A 78 11.68 2.07 5.55
CA VAL A 78 10.35 1.68 5.05
C VAL A 78 10.18 0.16 5.10
N LEU A 79 11.12 -0.60 4.54
CA LEU A 79 11.07 -2.06 4.52
C LEU A 79 11.12 -2.66 5.94
N LYS A 80 11.96 -2.09 6.82
CA LYS A 80 12.07 -2.53 8.21
C LYS A 80 10.77 -2.34 8.99
N ILE A 81 10.16 -1.15 8.92
CA ILE A 81 8.90 -0.84 9.61
C ILE A 81 7.81 -1.79 9.12
N SER A 82 7.69 -1.97 7.81
CA SER A 82 6.68 -2.86 7.24
C SER A 82 6.90 -4.31 7.69
N ASP A 83 8.12 -4.85 7.58
CA ASP A 83 8.42 -6.21 8.01
C ASP A 83 8.11 -6.44 9.51
N GLU A 84 8.47 -5.51 10.39
CA GLU A 84 8.19 -5.59 11.83
C GLU A 84 6.68 -5.69 12.12
N TRP A 85 5.86 -4.80 11.53
CA TRP A 85 4.41 -4.80 11.71
C TRP A 85 3.75 -6.03 11.08
N GLN A 86 4.18 -6.39 9.87
CA GLN A 86 3.61 -7.50 9.11
C GLN A 86 3.85 -8.83 9.81
N THR A 87 5.09 -9.10 10.23
CA THR A 87 5.47 -10.37 10.85
C THR A 87 4.93 -10.49 12.27
N SER A 88 4.94 -9.41 13.05
CA SER A 88 4.62 -9.46 14.48
C SER A 88 3.13 -9.31 14.80
N VAL A 89 2.36 -8.63 13.95
CA VAL A 89 0.97 -8.26 14.25
C VAL A 89 0.01 -8.65 13.14
N ILE A 90 0.21 -8.14 11.91
CA ILE A 90 -0.79 -8.23 10.85
C ILE A 90 -0.94 -9.66 10.31
N LYS A 91 0.16 -10.33 9.91
CA LYS A 91 0.11 -11.72 9.42
C LYS A 91 -0.45 -12.69 10.48
N PRO A 92 -0.09 -12.59 11.78
CA PRO A 92 -0.77 -13.35 12.85
C PRO A 92 -2.28 -13.13 12.93
N LEU A 93 -2.75 -11.87 12.93
CA LEU A 93 -4.19 -11.57 12.95
C LEU A 93 -4.90 -12.12 11.71
N ARG A 94 -4.29 -11.95 10.53
CA ARG A 94 -4.78 -12.47 9.25
C ARG A 94 -4.89 -14.00 9.27
N LYS A 95 -3.93 -14.69 9.89
CA LYS A 95 -3.96 -16.15 10.07
C LYS A 95 -5.14 -16.58 10.94
N VAL A 96 -5.38 -15.91 12.08
CA VAL A 96 -6.55 -16.16 12.94
C VAL A 96 -7.85 -15.90 12.19
N ARG A 97 -7.95 -14.77 11.47
CA ARG A 97 -9.12 -14.42 10.67
C ARG A 97 -9.43 -15.48 9.60
N ASN A 98 -8.41 -15.97 8.90
CA ASN A 98 -8.56 -16.98 7.85
C ASN A 98 -8.96 -18.34 8.45
N PHE A 99 -8.42 -18.72 9.60
CA PHE A 99 -8.86 -19.89 10.34
C PHE A 99 -10.36 -19.82 10.69
N LEU A 100 -10.82 -18.67 11.20
CA LEU A 100 -12.23 -18.45 11.54
C LEU A 100 -13.14 -18.39 10.30
N LYS A 101 -12.64 -17.92 9.14
CA LYS A 101 -13.39 -17.93 7.87
C LYS A 101 -13.81 -19.35 7.48
N ASN A 102 -12.95 -20.34 7.68
CA ASN A 102 -13.24 -21.73 7.33
C ASN A 102 -14.23 -22.41 8.30
N ARG A 103 -14.52 -21.76 9.43
CA ARG A 103 -15.47 -22.18 10.47
C ARG A 103 -16.76 -21.35 10.46
N ALA A 104 -16.95 -20.56 9.41
CA ALA A 104 -18.05 -19.61 9.26
C ALA A 104 -19.45 -20.22 9.49
N THR A 105 -19.62 -21.51 9.20
CA THR A 105 -20.88 -22.26 9.33
C THR A 105 -21.16 -22.73 10.76
N GLU A 106 -20.19 -22.62 11.69
CA GLU A 106 -20.33 -23.05 13.10
C GLU A 106 -21.20 -22.08 13.94
N GLY A 107 -21.66 -20.97 13.37
CA GLY A 107 -22.68 -20.09 13.95
C GLY A 107 -22.27 -18.63 14.10
N THR A 108 -23.22 -17.81 14.56
CA THR A 108 -23.11 -16.35 14.62
C THR A 108 -21.98 -15.85 15.52
N LYS A 109 -21.66 -16.56 16.61
CA LYS A 109 -20.56 -16.19 17.52
C LYS A 109 -19.18 -16.22 16.83
N ILE A 110 -18.94 -17.20 15.96
CA ILE A 110 -17.70 -17.30 15.18
C ILE A 110 -17.60 -16.16 14.17
N GLN A 111 -18.73 -15.75 13.57
CA GLN A 111 -18.77 -14.59 12.69
C GLN A 111 -18.44 -13.29 13.41
N VAL A 112 -19.02 -13.07 14.61
CA VAL A 112 -18.74 -11.89 15.44
C VAL A 112 -17.25 -11.84 15.81
N LEU A 113 -16.67 -12.97 16.26
CA LEU A 113 -15.25 -13.03 16.58
C LEU A 113 -14.38 -12.72 15.35
N ARG A 114 -14.72 -13.31 14.18
CA ARG A 114 -14.01 -13.06 12.93
C ARG A 114 -14.05 -11.58 12.52
N ILE A 115 -15.18 -10.91 12.71
CA ILE A 115 -15.34 -9.47 12.43
C ILE A 115 -14.44 -8.66 13.38
N SER A 116 -14.45 -8.96 14.69
CA SER A 116 -13.58 -8.28 15.65
C SER A 116 -12.09 -8.46 15.35
N ILE A 117 -11.65 -9.66 14.93
CA ILE A 117 -10.26 -9.88 14.50
C ILE A 117 -9.93 -9.07 13.23
N LEU A 118 -10.87 -8.98 12.27
CA LEU A 118 -10.69 -8.14 11.09
C LEU A 118 -10.52 -6.67 11.48
N GLU A 119 -11.31 -6.15 12.43
CA GLU A 119 -11.18 -4.77 12.90
C GLU A 119 -9.81 -4.50 13.54
N ASN A 120 -9.29 -5.45 14.32
CA ASN A 120 -7.94 -5.37 14.88
C ASN A 120 -6.85 -5.43 13.80
N GLU A 121 -7.02 -6.27 12.77
CA GLU A 121 -6.11 -6.32 11.61
C GLU A 121 -6.05 -4.97 10.89
N LEU A 122 -7.22 -4.37 10.62
CA LEU A 122 -7.31 -3.04 9.99
C LEU A 122 -6.67 -1.94 10.87
N SER A 123 -6.89 -2.01 12.18
CA SER A 123 -6.26 -1.08 13.12
C SER A 123 -4.73 -1.22 13.10
N ALA A 124 -4.20 -2.44 12.99
CA ALA A 124 -2.75 -2.67 12.88
C ALA A 124 -2.19 -2.14 11.55
N GLU A 125 -2.86 -2.39 10.42
CA GLU A 125 -2.49 -1.82 9.11
C GLU A 125 -2.48 -0.28 9.14
N ARG A 126 -3.42 0.35 9.86
CA ARG A 126 -3.42 1.80 10.06
C ARG A 126 -2.20 2.29 10.86
N GLN A 127 -1.79 1.55 11.90
CA GLN A 127 -0.61 1.91 12.69
C GLN A 127 0.68 1.72 11.89
N GLU A 128 0.79 0.67 11.07
CA GLU A 128 1.88 0.49 10.11
C GLU A 128 1.98 1.70 9.18
N LEU A 129 0.87 2.08 8.54
CA LEU A 129 0.83 3.24 7.64
C LEU A 129 1.14 4.56 8.35
N THR A 130 0.77 4.69 9.63
CA THR A 130 1.12 5.87 10.43
C THR A 130 2.63 5.94 10.64
N ALA A 131 3.24 4.85 11.09
CA ALA A 131 4.68 4.76 11.30
C ALA A 131 5.47 5.00 10.00
N LEU A 132 4.96 4.52 8.86
CA LEU A 132 5.52 4.82 7.54
C LEU A 132 5.37 6.30 7.19
N GLY A 133 4.19 6.87 7.38
CA GLY A 133 3.91 8.29 7.13
C GLY A 133 4.79 9.24 7.96
N ASP A 134 5.09 8.85 9.21
CA ASP A 134 5.91 9.65 10.12
C ASP A 134 7.35 9.85 9.62
N LEU A 135 7.87 8.93 8.80
CA LEU A 135 9.17 9.08 8.11
C LEU A 135 9.21 10.30 7.18
N PHE A 136 8.04 10.80 6.75
CA PHE A 136 7.87 11.87 5.79
C PHE A 136 7.26 13.13 6.41
N SER A 137 7.35 13.27 7.74
CA SER A 137 6.97 14.47 8.46
C SER A 137 7.94 15.62 8.15
N GLY A 138 7.81 16.20 6.96
CA GLY A 138 8.55 17.35 6.44
C GLY A 138 7.76 17.97 5.30
N ASP A 139 7.96 19.26 5.03
CA ASP A 139 7.14 19.98 4.04
C ASP A 139 7.24 19.29 2.66
N PRO A 140 6.11 18.81 2.09
CA PRO A 140 6.11 18.25 0.75
C PRO A 140 6.61 19.31 -0.23
N ASN A 141 7.43 18.90 -1.20
CA ASN A 141 7.90 19.84 -2.20
C ASN A 141 6.75 20.16 -3.18
N VAL A 142 5.96 21.20 -2.83
CA VAL A 142 4.74 21.65 -3.54
C VAL A 142 5.02 22.09 -4.99
N GLN A 143 6.28 22.19 -5.40
CA GLN A 143 6.68 22.66 -6.73
C GLN A 143 6.96 21.54 -7.75
N GLN A 144 6.75 20.26 -7.41
CA GLN A 144 6.98 19.16 -8.35
C GLN A 144 5.87 19.04 -9.40
N SER A 145 6.26 18.82 -10.66
CA SER A 145 5.31 18.50 -11.74
C SER A 145 4.67 17.12 -11.53
N GLU A 146 3.46 16.91 -12.06
CA GLU A 146 2.77 15.60 -12.01
C GLU A 146 3.63 14.50 -12.68
N ASN A 147 4.39 14.82 -13.74
CA ASN A 147 5.32 13.88 -14.38
C ASN A 147 6.41 13.39 -13.41
N SER A 148 6.96 14.29 -12.59
CA SER A 148 7.94 13.93 -11.56
C SER A 148 7.31 13.05 -10.49
N GLN A 149 6.09 13.37 -10.06
CA GLN A 149 5.36 12.57 -9.07
C GLN A 149 5.07 11.15 -9.58
N ILE A 150 4.70 11.01 -10.87
CA ILE A 150 4.53 9.71 -11.54
C ILE A 150 5.84 8.92 -11.55
N ASP A 151 6.94 9.52 -12.02
CA ASP A 151 8.24 8.85 -12.07
C ASP A 151 8.71 8.43 -10.67
N HIS A 152 8.54 9.28 -9.67
CA HIS A 152 8.86 8.96 -8.27
C HIS A 152 7.99 7.84 -7.70
N ALA A 153 6.67 7.88 -7.92
CA ALA A 153 5.76 6.82 -7.47
C ALA A 153 6.13 5.47 -8.08
N LEU A 154 6.42 5.45 -9.39
CA LEU A 154 6.85 4.24 -10.10
C LEU A 154 8.16 3.70 -9.53
N ARG A 155 9.20 4.54 -9.41
CA ARG A 155 10.51 4.13 -8.86
C ARG A 155 10.40 3.61 -7.44
N ASN A 156 9.66 4.29 -6.58
CA ASN A 156 9.43 3.86 -5.20
C ASN A 156 8.72 2.49 -5.13
N THR A 157 7.70 2.29 -5.97
CA THR A 157 6.99 1.01 -6.06
C THR A 157 7.93 -0.10 -6.53
N LEU A 158 8.74 0.17 -7.54
CA LEU A 158 9.72 -0.77 -8.08
C LEU A 158 10.80 -1.12 -7.06
N ASP A 159 11.30 -0.16 -6.30
CA ASP A 159 12.32 -0.38 -5.27
C ASP A 159 11.78 -1.24 -4.12
N VAL A 160 10.53 -1.02 -3.71
CA VAL A 160 9.83 -1.90 -2.77
C VAL A 160 9.74 -3.33 -3.31
N LEU A 161 9.38 -3.50 -4.58
CA LEU A 161 9.24 -4.83 -5.21
C LEU A 161 10.57 -5.54 -5.47
N LYS A 162 11.64 -4.80 -5.80
CA LYS A 162 13.01 -5.31 -6.02
C LYS A 162 13.66 -5.88 -4.76
N SER A 163 13.12 -5.61 -3.58
CA SER A 163 13.54 -6.29 -2.35
C SER A 163 13.31 -7.82 -2.41
N SER A 164 12.42 -8.28 -3.32
CA SER A 164 12.23 -9.69 -3.61
C SER A 164 13.40 -10.27 -4.43
N LYS A 165 13.77 -11.53 -4.16
CA LYS A 165 14.87 -12.23 -4.86
C LYS A 165 14.52 -12.62 -6.31
N VAL A 166 13.29 -12.40 -6.75
CA VAL A 166 12.80 -12.75 -8.08
C VAL A 166 12.75 -11.49 -8.93
N GLY A 167 13.32 -11.54 -10.15
CA GLY A 167 13.25 -10.42 -11.09
C GLY A 167 11.81 -10.04 -11.46
N LEU A 168 11.57 -8.76 -11.76
CA LEU A 168 10.27 -8.25 -12.20
C LEU A 168 9.85 -8.85 -13.55
N THR A 169 8.54 -8.97 -13.77
CA THR A 169 7.95 -9.42 -15.04
C THR A 169 7.13 -8.31 -15.69
N GLU A 170 6.79 -8.47 -16.96
CA GLU A 170 5.87 -7.57 -17.67
C GLU A 170 4.49 -7.50 -17.01
N GLU A 171 4.03 -8.59 -16.39
CA GLU A 171 2.78 -8.61 -15.62
C GLU A 171 2.85 -7.69 -14.39
N ASP A 172 3.99 -7.61 -13.71
CA ASP A 172 4.14 -6.66 -12.60
C ASP A 172 4.08 -5.22 -13.08
N LEU A 173 4.77 -4.92 -14.19
CA LEU A 173 4.76 -3.57 -14.75
C LEU A 173 3.35 -3.16 -15.17
N ARG A 174 2.57 -4.08 -15.73
CA ARG A 174 1.16 -3.86 -16.05
C ARG A 174 0.33 -3.54 -14.81
N ASP A 175 0.46 -4.31 -13.74
CA ASP A 175 -0.30 -4.09 -12.51
C ASP A 175 0.11 -2.78 -11.80
N ILE A 176 1.41 -2.44 -11.81
CA ILE A 176 1.91 -1.15 -11.31
C ILE A 176 1.32 0.02 -12.12
N LYS A 177 1.22 -0.10 -13.44
CA LYS A 177 0.59 0.91 -14.31
C LYS A 177 -0.88 1.12 -13.93
N ILE A 178 -1.64 0.04 -13.72
CA ILE A 178 -3.05 0.13 -13.31
C ILE A 178 -3.17 0.92 -11.99
N ILE A 179 -2.36 0.59 -10.99
CA ILE A 179 -2.39 1.27 -9.69
C ILE A 179 -2.04 2.75 -9.83
N CYS A 180 -0.98 3.07 -10.57
CA CYS A 180 -0.56 4.47 -10.75
C CYS A 180 -1.56 5.26 -11.61
N ALA A 181 -2.12 4.68 -12.66
CA ALA A 181 -3.07 5.34 -13.55
C ALA A 181 -4.36 5.71 -12.83
N ALA A 182 -4.73 4.96 -11.79
CA ALA A 182 -5.84 5.30 -10.92
C ALA A 182 -5.58 6.56 -10.05
N VAL A 183 -4.31 6.92 -9.81
CA VAL A 183 -3.88 8.04 -8.95
C VAL A 183 -3.53 9.31 -9.74
N PHE A 184 -3.14 9.17 -11.00
CA PHE A 184 -2.64 10.25 -11.84
C PHE A 184 -3.50 10.40 -13.10
N SER A 185 -3.82 11.65 -13.44
CA SER A 185 -4.97 11.98 -14.31
C SER A 185 -4.75 11.71 -15.81
N GLU A 186 -3.52 11.41 -16.24
CA GLU A 186 -3.17 11.26 -17.65
C GLU A 186 -2.17 10.10 -17.88
N GLU A 187 -2.64 9.01 -18.49
CA GLU A 187 -1.81 7.87 -18.88
C GLU A 187 -0.70 8.24 -19.90
N SER A 188 -0.88 9.30 -20.68
CA SER A 188 0.13 9.81 -21.61
C SER A 188 1.40 10.34 -20.94
N LYS A 189 1.41 10.45 -19.61
CA LYS A 189 2.55 10.93 -18.81
C LYS A 189 3.41 9.79 -18.25
N PHE A 190 3.03 8.52 -18.46
CA PHE A 190 3.86 7.39 -18.04
C PHE A 190 5.14 7.32 -18.87
N PRO A 191 6.30 7.10 -18.22
CA PRO A 191 7.55 7.10 -18.94
C PRO A 191 7.71 5.82 -19.78
N ASN A 192 8.16 5.97 -21.03
CA ASN A 192 8.36 4.86 -21.98
C ASN A 192 9.32 3.76 -21.47
N TRP A 193 10.18 4.05 -20.48
CA TRP A 193 11.07 3.05 -19.89
C TRP A 193 10.29 1.96 -19.13
N LEU A 194 9.05 2.24 -18.70
CA LEU A 194 8.19 1.30 -17.99
C LEU A 194 7.59 0.22 -18.92
N ASP A 195 7.72 0.35 -20.24
CA ASP A 195 7.29 -0.67 -21.21
C ASP A 195 8.34 -1.75 -21.46
N ASN A 196 9.50 -1.67 -20.80
CA ASN A 196 10.60 -2.59 -21.02
C ASN A 196 11.15 -3.09 -19.69
N VAL A 197 10.84 -4.34 -19.32
CA VAL A 197 11.31 -4.93 -18.07
C VAL A 197 12.84 -4.97 -17.94
N ASN A 198 13.58 -5.04 -19.06
CA ASN A 198 15.05 -5.00 -19.04
C ASN A 198 15.58 -3.60 -18.65
N ALA A 199 14.88 -2.53 -19.05
CA ALA A 199 15.23 -1.17 -18.66
C ALA A 199 14.97 -0.93 -17.16
N VAL A 200 13.95 -1.58 -16.61
CA VAL A 200 13.57 -1.48 -15.18
C VAL A 200 14.48 -2.30 -14.27
N THR A 201 14.98 -3.43 -14.77
CA THR A 201 15.79 -4.40 -14.00
C THR A 201 17.29 -4.22 -14.16
N ALA A 202 17.74 -3.37 -15.09
CA ALA A 202 19.14 -3.00 -15.19
C ALA A 202 19.62 -2.44 -13.83
N PRO A 203 20.78 -2.89 -13.31
CA PRO A 203 21.38 -2.24 -12.15
C PRO A 203 21.59 -0.76 -12.50
N ASN A 204 21.19 0.14 -11.60
CA ASN A 204 21.54 1.55 -11.74
C ASN A 204 23.07 1.60 -11.91
N LEU A 205 23.54 1.99 -13.10
CA LEU A 205 24.94 2.31 -13.31
C LEU A 205 25.15 3.62 -12.55
N ASP A 206 25.70 3.50 -11.34
CA ASP A 206 26.23 4.62 -10.56
C ASP A 206 27.29 5.40 -11.37
#